data_AF-A0A2S8BG37-F1
#
_entry.id   AF-A0A2S8BG37-F1
#
_cell.length_a   1.000
_cell.length_b   1.000
_cell.length_c   1.000
_cell.angle_alpha   90.00
_cell.angle_beta   90.00
_cell.angle_gamma   90.00
#
_symmetry.space_group_name_H-M   'P 1'
#
loop_
_entity.id
_entity.type
_entity.pdbx_description
1 polymer ?
#
loop_
_entity_poly.entity_id
_entity_poly.type
_entity_poly.pdbx_seq_one_letter_code
_entity_poly.pdbx_strand_id
1 'polypeptide(L)'
;MGMTPGDSSRVAGAAVADSFRQLASYRRCVERIRAAWPGFAARRRERLQQGGPGPPVEKVAENILEDLFTTVLDWPVTDVKPQVEWADIVLSSLGFKRLVLEVKRPGSLIGRRAAIDAALRQARRYAAGQRVGAVAVSDATMLYAADVTGGGLRHRVWVKLDTEQAPEDLWWLSLHGIYRPCPDLTVELGTLPSWGDTLTASAADACEILHPKYALGMQCFAYVGAANDTRTWKLPYLLADGITPDTRRLPKAIQCILSNYRGARVDIPPDVVDEVLVRLGKAVAMLRKMPCQQAAAADAYREAHQALEQLDRLSDVGCCRP
;
A
#
# COMPACT_ATOMS: atom_id res chain seq x y z
N MET A 1 -17.66 -51.09 -7.70
CA MET A 1 -17.89 -49.92 -6.82
C MET A 1 -16.79 -48.91 -7.08
N GLY A 2 -17.11 -47.77 -7.70
CA GLY A 2 -16.14 -46.68 -7.90
C GLY A 2 -16.54 -45.50 -7.02
N MET A 3 -15.67 -45.10 -6.09
CA MET A 3 -15.84 -43.85 -5.35
C MET A 3 -15.39 -42.69 -6.25
N THR A 4 -16.24 -41.68 -6.41
CA THR A 4 -15.92 -40.44 -7.12
C THR A 4 -15.13 -39.48 -6.22
N PRO A 5 -13.91 -39.04 -6.59
CA PRO A 5 -13.18 -38.02 -5.85
C PRO A 5 -13.69 -36.62 -6.26
N GLY A 6 -14.88 -36.23 -5.79
CA GLY A 6 -15.60 -35.05 -6.28
C GLY A 6 -15.70 -33.84 -5.34
N ASP A 7 -15.49 -34.01 -4.03
CA ASP A 7 -15.95 -33.03 -3.02
C ASP A 7 -14.83 -32.28 -2.28
N SER A 8 -13.66 -32.91 -2.09
CA SER A 8 -12.58 -32.37 -1.24
C SER A 8 -11.92 -31.10 -1.79
N SER A 9 -12.02 -30.82 -3.10
CA SER A 9 -11.39 -29.65 -3.73
C SER A 9 -12.17 -28.35 -3.53
N ARG A 10 -13.50 -28.42 -3.33
CA ARG A 10 -14.35 -27.23 -3.11
C ARG A 10 -14.20 -26.66 -1.71
N VAL A 11 -14.06 -27.52 -0.70
CA VAL A 11 -13.98 -27.11 0.71
C VAL A 11 -12.62 -26.43 1.02
N ALA A 12 -11.53 -26.89 0.39
CA ALA A 12 -10.20 -26.34 0.59
C ALA A 12 -10.02 -24.91 0.06
N GLY A 13 -10.75 -24.52 -1.00
CA GLY A 13 -10.61 -23.21 -1.65
C GLY A 13 -11.01 -22.02 -0.76
N ALA A 14 -11.85 -22.23 0.25
CA ALA A 14 -12.31 -21.17 1.14
C ALA A 14 -11.26 -20.78 2.22
N ALA A 15 -10.44 -21.73 2.68
CA ALA A 15 -9.61 -21.55 3.87
C ALA A 15 -8.43 -20.57 3.67
N VAL A 16 -7.90 -20.48 2.44
CA VAL A 16 -6.71 -19.66 2.12
C VAL A 16 -7.11 -18.21 1.81
N ALA A 17 -8.28 -18.01 1.21
CA ALA A 17 -8.83 -16.69 0.90
C ALA A 17 -9.01 -15.82 2.17
N ASP A 18 -9.20 -16.43 3.35
CA ASP A 18 -9.52 -15.72 4.59
C ASP A 18 -8.31 -15.44 5.51
N SER A 19 -7.08 -15.77 5.10
CA SER A 19 -5.86 -15.52 5.90
C SER A 19 -5.69 -14.04 6.30
N PHE A 20 -6.02 -13.12 5.39
CA PHE A 20 -5.96 -11.68 5.69
C PHE A 20 -7.02 -11.25 6.73
N ARG A 21 -8.13 -11.98 6.89
CA ARG A 21 -9.19 -11.67 7.86
C ARG A 21 -8.74 -11.84 9.31
N GLN A 22 -7.71 -12.66 9.53
CA GLN A 22 -7.13 -12.88 10.86
C GLN A 22 -6.28 -11.69 11.33
N LEU A 23 -5.83 -10.83 10.41
CA LEU A 23 -5.00 -9.66 10.72
C LEU A 23 -5.74 -8.69 11.65
N ALA A 24 -5.04 -8.22 12.69
CA ALA A 24 -5.59 -7.20 13.59
C ALA A 24 -5.92 -5.89 12.86
N SER A 25 -5.16 -5.54 11.81
CA SER A 25 -5.43 -4.38 10.96
C SER A 25 -6.67 -4.54 10.09
N TYR A 26 -6.95 -5.74 9.56
CA TYR A 26 -8.22 -6.02 8.88
C TYR A 26 -9.40 -5.86 9.83
N ARG A 27 -9.37 -6.55 10.98
CA ARG A 27 -10.49 -6.54 11.94
C ARG A 27 -10.84 -5.14 12.40
N ARG A 28 -9.84 -4.35 12.84
CA ARG A 28 -10.03 -2.94 13.22
C ARG A 28 -10.56 -2.07 12.08
N CYS A 29 -10.11 -2.31 10.84
CA CYS A 29 -10.60 -1.54 9.70
C CYS A 29 -12.04 -1.93 9.33
N VAL A 30 -12.43 -3.20 9.41
CA VAL A 30 -13.81 -3.65 9.17
C VAL A 30 -14.75 -3.16 10.28
N GLU A 31 -14.31 -3.21 11.55
CA GLU A 31 -15.02 -2.59 12.67
C GLU A 31 -15.26 -1.10 12.41
N ARG A 32 -14.23 -0.35 11.98
CA ARG A 32 -14.35 1.06 11.58
C ARG A 32 -15.28 1.25 10.38
N ILE A 33 -15.14 0.46 9.31
CA ILE A 33 -15.97 0.53 8.11
C ILE A 33 -17.44 0.38 8.51
N ARG A 34 -17.79 -0.67 9.26
CA ARG A 34 -19.15 -0.91 9.76
C ARG A 34 -19.67 0.23 10.66
N ALA A 35 -18.84 0.75 11.56
CA ALA A 35 -19.23 1.83 12.48
C ALA A 35 -19.41 3.20 11.79
N ALA A 36 -18.58 3.54 10.81
CA ALA A 36 -18.63 4.80 10.09
C ALA A 36 -19.70 4.82 8.98
N TRP A 37 -20.07 3.65 8.44
CA TRP A 37 -20.95 3.54 7.27
C TRP A 37 -22.30 4.26 7.38
N PRO A 38 -23.06 4.18 8.50
CA PRO A 38 -24.35 4.88 8.59
C PRO A 38 -24.20 6.40 8.48
N GLY A 39 -23.15 6.97 9.09
CA GLY A 39 -22.84 8.40 9.00
C GLY A 39 -22.35 8.82 7.61
N PHE A 40 -21.55 7.97 6.96
CA PHE A 40 -21.16 8.14 5.56
C PHE A 40 -22.39 8.11 4.62
N ALA A 41 -23.27 7.12 4.77
CA ALA A 41 -24.48 6.97 3.95
C ALA A 41 -25.50 8.11 4.16
N ALA A 42 -25.55 8.72 5.35
CA ALA A 42 -26.29 9.95 5.60
C ALA A 42 -25.69 11.14 4.83
N ARG A 43 -24.41 11.48 5.07
CA ARG A 43 -23.70 12.57 4.37
C ARG A 43 -23.73 12.43 2.85
N ARG A 44 -23.59 11.20 2.34
CA ARG A 44 -23.70 10.89 0.91
C ARG A 44 -25.06 11.30 0.34
N ARG A 45 -26.17 10.98 1.03
CA ARG A 45 -27.52 11.37 0.60
C ARG A 45 -27.70 12.88 0.60
N GLU A 46 -27.22 13.56 1.64
CA GLU A 46 -27.25 15.02 1.74
C GLU A 46 -26.46 15.69 0.60
N ARG A 47 -25.22 15.26 0.35
CA ARG A 47 -24.38 15.77 -0.75
C ARG A 47 -25.03 15.56 -2.14
N LEU A 48 -25.69 14.42 -2.36
CA LEU A 48 -26.42 14.17 -3.61
C LEU A 48 -27.64 15.08 -3.78
N GLN A 49 -28.28 15.51 -2.69
CA GLN A 49 -29.41 16.46 -2.71
C GLN A 49 -28.97 17.92 -2.91
N GLN A 50 -27.72 18.27 -2.58
CA GLN A 50 -27.17 19.62 -2.79
C GLN A 50 -27.02 20.02 -4.27
N GLY A 51 -27.20 19.10 -5.24
CA GLY A 51 -27.12 19.37 -6.67
C GLY A 51 -28.24 20.26 -7.26
N GLY A 52 -29.25 20.62 -6.46
CA GLY A 52 -30.41 21.38 -6.92
C GLY A 52 -31.32 20.57 -7.87
N PRO A 53 -32.18 21.22 -8.67
CA PRO A 53 -33.07 20.54 -9.63
C PRO A 53 -32.35 19.90 -10.83
N GLY A 54 -31.03 20.12 -10.97
CA GLY A 54 -30.22 19.58 -12.06
C GLY A 54 -29.53 18.26 -11.70
N PRO A 55 -28.98 17.54 -12.70
CA PRO A 55 -28.16 16.36 -12.43
C PRO A 55 -26.93 16.75 -11.59
N PRO A 56 -26.58 16.00 -10.53
CA PRO A 56 -25.44 16.33 -9.67
C PRO A 56 -24.12 16.47 -10.44
N VAL A 57 -23.33 17.47 -10.06
CA VAL A 57 -22.03 17.78 -10.68
C VAL A 57 -20.93 16.82 -10.22
N GLU A 58 -19.87 16.68 -11.01
CA GLU A 58 -18.71 15.79 -10.74
C GLU A 58 -18.09 16.07 -9.35
N LYS A 59 -18.03 17.34 -8.95
CA LYS A 59 -17.52 17.77 -7.64
C LYS A 59 -18.29 17.18 -6.43
N VAL A 60 -19.58 16.86 -6.60
CA VAL A 60 -20.36 16.15 -5.56
C VAL A 60 -19.82 14.73 -5.37
N ALA A 61 -19.48 14.04 -6.47
CA ALA A 61 -18.89 12.71 -6.40
C ALA A 61 -17.48 12.74 -5.78
N GLU A 62 -16.64 13.71 -6.15
CA GLU A 62 -15.32 13.91 -5.53
C GLU A 62 -15.44 14.05 -4.00
N ASN A 63 -16.31 14.95 -3.53
CA ASN A 63 -16.50 15.20 -2.09
C ASN A 63 -17.04 13.97 -1.34
N ILE A 64 -17.88 13.15 -1.96
CA ILE A 64 -18.34 11.88 -1.38
C ILE A 64 -17.19 10.88 -1.28
N LEU A 65 -16.28 10.86 -2.24
CA LEU A 65 -15.13 9.95 -2.25
C LEU A 65 -14.05 10.42 -1.26
N GLU A 66 -13.85 11.72 -1.08
CA GLU A 66 -13.03 12.29 -0.01
C GLU A 66 -13.57 11.88 1.37
N ASP A 67 -14.88 12.01 1.61
CA ASP A 67 -15.53 11.52 2.84
C ASP A 67 -15.32 9.99 3.03
N LEU A 68 -15.40 9.20 1.96
CA LEU A 68 -15.18 7.75 2.01
C LEU A 68 -13.75 7.43 2.45
N PHE A 69 -12.74 7.99 1.78
CA PHE A 69 -11.34 7.67 2.08
C PHE A 69 -10.94 8.14 3.48
N THR A 70 -11.37 9.33 3.88
CA THR A 70 -10.99 9.94 5.15
C THR A 70 -11.76 9.38 6.36
N THR A 71 -13.08 9.22 6.25
CA THR A 71 -13.92 8.83 7.41
C THR A 71 -14.16 7.33 7.53
N VAL A 72 -14.11 6.58 6.43
CA VAL A 72 -14.40 5.13 6.41
C VAL A 72 -13.11 4.30 6.25
N LEU A 73 -12.17 4.76 5.42
CA LEU A 73 -11.00 3.98 4.98
C LEU A 73 -9.64 4.39 5.57
N ASP A 74 -9.66 5.26 6.58
CA ASP A 74 -8.52 5.62 7.44
C ASP A 74 -7.38 6.37 6.74
N TRP A 75 -7.64 7.02 5.61
CA TRP A 75 -6.66 7.89 4.97
C TRP A 75 -6.64 9.25 5.67
N PRO A 76 -5.46 9.79 6.04
CA PRO A 76 -5.35 11.19 6.44
C PRO A 76 -5.88 12.12 5.34
N VAL A 77 -6.49 13.26 5.71
CA VAL A 77 -6.93 14.28 4.73
C VAL A 77 -5.74 14.75 3.87
N THR A 78 -4.55 14.84 4.47
CA THR A 78 -3.29 15.18 3.76
C THR A 78 -2.90 14.18 2.69
N ASP A 79 -3.40 12.95 2.76
CA ASP A 79 -3.02 11.81 1.94
C ASP A 79 -4.02 11.57 0.79
N VAL A 80 -5.18 12.25 0.82
CA VAL A 80 -6.16 12.31 -0.28
C VAL A 80 -5.90 13.59 -1.08
N LYS A 81 -5.24 13.49 -2.25
CA LYS A 81 -4.85 14.66 -3.05
C LYS A 81 -5.82 14.88 -4.22
N PRO A 82 -6.65 15.93 -4.23
CA PRO A 82 -7.45 16.27 -5.39
C PRO A 82 -6.59 16.90 -6.50
N GLN A 83 -6.96 16.66 -7.77
CA GLN A 83 -6.46 17.36 -8.95
C GLN A 83 -4.92 17.32 -9.13
N VAL A 84 -4.30 16.16 -8.90
CA VAL A 84 -2.85 15.95 -9.09
C VAL A 84 -2.56 15.43 -10.49
N GLU A 85 -1.79 16.19 -11.27
CA GLU A 85 -1.31 15.82 -12.62
C GLU A 85 -2.46 15.30 -13.51
N TRP A 86 -3.55 16.09 -13.55
CA TRP A 86 -4.79 15.86 -14.30
C TRP A 86 -5.67 14.69 -13.85
N ALA A 87 -5.31 13.97 -12.78
CA ALA A 87 -6.18 12.99 -12.14
C ALA A 87 -7.07 13.64 -11.06
N ASP A 88 -8.35 13.25 -11.01
CA ASP A 88 -9.34 13.85 -10.11
C ASP A 88 -8.96 13.69 -8.64
N ILE A 89 -8.56 12.48 -8.23
CA ILE A 89 -8.07 12.17 -6.88
C ILE A 89 -6.86 11.22 -6.99
N VAL A 90 -5.80 11.49 -6.23
CA VAL A 90 -4.66 10.60 -6.03
C VAL A 90 -4.47 10.33 -4.55
N LEU A 91 -4.55 9.07 -4.14
CA LEU A 91 -4.22 8.66 -2.78
C LEU A 91 -2.71 8.46 -2.67
N SER A 92 -2.08 9.12 -1.71
CA SER A 92 -0.63 9.09 -1.48
C SER A 92 -0.34 8.81 -0.02
N SER A 93 0.73 8.10 0.32
CA SER A 93 1.11 7.85 1.71
C SER A 93 2.62 7.72 1.83
N LEU A 94 3.19 8.45 2.79
CA LEU A 94 4.63 8.66 2.96
C LEU A 94 5.31 9.18 1.67
N GLY A 95 4.66 10.11 0.96
CA GLY A 95 5.15 10.68 -0.31
C GLY A 95 4.86 9.84 -1.57
N PHE A 96 4.63 8.53 -1.43
CA PHE A 96 4.38 7.63 -2.57
C PHE A 96 2.90 7.67 -3.01
N LYS A 97 2.66 7.83 -4.32
CA LYS A 97 1.31 7.77 -4.91
C LYS A 97 0.88 6.31 -5.07
N ARG A 98 -0.31 5.96 -4.57
CA ARG A 98 -0.76 4.56 -4.38
C ARG A 98 -1.97 4.16 -5.19
N LEU A 99 -2.89 5.10 -5.43
CA LEU A 99 -4.11 4.88 -6.21
C LEU A 99 -4.46 6.14 -6.99
N VAL A 100 -4.69 6.01 -8.29
CA VAL A 100 -5.26 7.07 -9.12
C VAL A 100 -6.76 6.81 -9.29
N LEU A 101 -7.58 7.79 -8.95
CA LEU A 101 -9.03 7.78 -9.11
C LEU A 101 -9.44 8.69 -10.28
N GLU A 102 -10.28 8.15 -11.16
CA GLU A 102 -11.10 8.93 -12.08
C GLU A 102 -12.54 8.99 -11.52
N VAL A 103 -13.07 10.20 -11.36
CA VAL A 103 -14.39 10.45 -10.78
C VAL A 103 -15.35 10.85 -11.90
N LYS A 104 -16.61 10.44 -11.83
CA LYS A 104 -17.64 10.84 -12.80
C LYS A 104 -18.90 11.31 -12.09
N ARG A 105 -19.72 12.11 -12.77
CA ARG A 105 -21.02 12.60 -12.28
C ARG A 105 -21.85 11.49 -11.63
N PRO A 106 -22.53 11.73 -10.50
CA PRO A 106 -23.30 10.71 -9.80
C PRO A 106 -24.26 9.88 -10.65
N GLY A 107 -24.17 8.55 -10.50
CA GLY A 107 -24.99 7.57 -11.21
C GLY A 107 -24.72 7.41 -12.71
N SER A 108 -23.63 8.00 -13.24
CA SER A 108 -23.33 7.97 -14.67
C SER A 108 -22.66 6.69 -15.18
N LEU A 109 -22.16 5.82 -14.29
CA LEU A 109 -21.43 4.60 -14.65
C LEU A 109 -22.25 3.31 -14.51
N ILE A 110 -23.20 3.26 -13.57
CA ILE A 110 -23.99 2.04 -13.28
C ILE A 110 -24.73 1.56 -14.54
N GLY A 111 -24.55 0.27 -14.87
CA GLY A 111 -25.11 -0.36 -16.06
C GLY A 111 -24.46 0.04 -17.39
N ARG A 112 -23.47 0.94 -17.40
CA ARG A 112 -22.88 1.51 -18.62
C ARG A 112 -21.42 1.07 -18.80
N ARG A 113 -21.22 -0.19 -19.20
CA ARG A 113 -19.89 -0.79 -19.41
C ARG A 113 -18.94 0.09 -20.24
N ALA A 114 -19.41 0.65 -21.35
CA ALA A 114 -18.59 1.51 -22.21
C ALA A 114 -18.10 2.80 -21.50
N ALA A 115 -18.87 3.34 -20.55
CA ALA A 115 -18.47 4.49 -19.75
C ALA A 115 -17.43 4.11 -18.69
N ILE A 116 -17.60 2.94 -18.05
CA ILE A 116 -16.62 2.36 -17.11
C ILE A 116 -15.29 2.09 -17.84
N ASP A 117 -15.33 1.46 -19.02
CA ASP A 117 -14.15 1.18 -19.84
C ASP A 117 -13.47 2.46 -20.38
N ALA A 118 -14.23 3.55 -20.58
CA ALA A 118 -13.67 4.86 -20.93
C ALA A 118 -12.96 5.52 -19.74
N ALA A 119 -13.62 5.57 -18.57
CA ALA A 119 -13.04 6.10 -17.33
C ALA A 119 -11.78 5.31 -16.92
N LEU A 120 -11.79 3.98 -17.04
CA LEU A 120 -10.61 3.15 -16.75
C LEU A 120 -9.45 3.44 -17.69
N ARG A 121 -9.70 3.67 -18.99
CA ARG A 121 -8.66 4.10 -19.93
C ARG A 121 -8.11 5.50 -19.63
N GLN A 122 -8.86 6.34 -18.92
CA GLN A 122 -8.38 7.65 -18.48
C GLN A 122 -7.54 7.52 -17.20
N ALA A 123 -8.07 6.88 -16.15
CA ALA A 123 -7.34 6.55 -14.93
C ALA A 123 -6.00 5.84 -15.21
N ARG A 124 -5.97 4.87 -16.14
CA ARG A 124 -4.76 4.16 -16.56
C ARG A 124 -3.73 5.05 -17.27
N ARG A 125 -4.16 6.05 -18.05
CA ARG A 125 -3.23 6.99 -18.71
C ARG A 125 -2.54 7.88 -17.67
N TYR A 126 -3.29 8.39 -16.70
CA TYR A 126 -2.71 9.12 -15.58
C TYR A 126 -1.81 8.22 -14.74
N ALA A 127 -2.28 7.04 -14.30
CA ALA A 127 -1.47 6.11 -13.50
C ALA A 127 -0.14 5.72 -14.19
N ALA A 128 -0.13 5.53 -15.52
CA ALA A 128 1.10 5.29 -16.27
C ALA A 128 2.06 6.49 -16.21
N GLY A 129 1.57 7.72 -16.44
CA GLY A 129 2.39 8.94 -16.32
C GLY A 129 2.89 9.21 -14.89
N GLN A 130 2.10 8.83 -13.89
CA GLN A 130 2.41 9.02 -12.46
C GLN A 130 3.15 7.82 -11.81
N ARG A 131 3.52 6.80 -12.60
CA ARG A 131 4.15 5.54 -12.14
C ARG A 131 3.37 4.83 -11.00
N VAL A 132 2.03 4.87 -11.04
CA VAL A 132 1.15 4.28 -10.02
C VAL A 132 0.63 2.90 -10.44
N GLY A 133 0.79 1.91 -9.56
CA GLY A 133 0.43 0.51 -9.83
C GLY A 133 -1.07 0.16 -9.75
N ALA A 134 -1.91 1.07 -9.25
CA ALA A 134 -3.35 0.82 -9.09
C ALA A 134 -4.22 2.00 -9.56
N VAL A 135 -5.40 1.67 -10.07
CA VAL A 135 -6.42 2.61 -10.57
C VAL A 135 -7.78 2.32 -9.97
N ALA A 136 -8.64 3.33 -9.91
CA ALA A 136 -10.06 3.17 -9.65
C ALA A 136 -10.92 4.15 -10.45
N VAL A 137 -12.20 3.81 -10.59
CA VAL A 137 -13.25 4.63 -11.18
C VAL A 137 -14.46 4.66 -10.26
N SER A 138 -15.13 5.81 -10.15
CA SER A 138 -16.35 5.92 -9.36
C SER A 138 -17.26 7.05 -9.81
N ASP A 139 -18.56 6.83 -9.66
CA ASP A 139 -19.61 7.86 -9.77
C ASP A 139 -20.28 8.14 -8.41
N ALA A 140 -19.55 7.94 -7.31
CA ALA A 140 -20.06 7.99 -5.95
C ALA A 140 -21.32 7.13 -5.68
N THR A 141 -21.67 6.19 -6.57
CA THR A 141 -22.76 5.22 -6.40
C THR A 141 -22.24 3.80 -6.60
N MET A 142 -21.25 3.63 -7.49
CA MET A 142 -20.36 2.47 -7.51
C MET A 142 -18.89 2.91 -7.39
N LEU A 143 -18.03 1.99 -6.96
CA LEU A 143 -16.58 2.14 -6.94
C LEU A 143 -15.97 0.82 -7.45
N TYR A 144 -15.16 0.92 -8.50
CA TYR A 144 -14.35 -0.19 -9.02
C TYR A 144 -12.88 0.18 -8.96
N ALA A 145 -12.04 -0.75 -8.49
CA ALA A 145 -10.60 -0.57 -8.39
C ALA A 145 -9.83 -1.83 -8.83
N ALA A 146 -8.63 -1.63 -9.38
CA ALA A 146 -7.80 -2.67 -9.93
C ALA A 146 -6.30 -2.33 -9.87
N ASP A 147 -5.45 -3.35 -9.76
CA ASP A 147 -4.02 -3.25 -10.06
C ASP A 147 -3.79 -3.24 -11.57
N VAL A 148 -2.78 -2.51 -12.02
CA VAL A 148 -2.31 -2.49 -13.40
C VAL A 148 -1.12 -3.45 -13.53
N THR A 149 -1.35 -4.62 -14.12
CA THR A 149 -0.34 -5.69 -14.18
C THR A 149 -0.20 -6.23 -15.60
N GLY A 150 1.03 -6.25 -16.16
CA GLY A 150 1.31 -6.88 -17.45
C GLY A 150 0.51 -6.30 -18.64
N GLY A 151 0.11 -5.03 -18.57
CA GLY A 151 -0.77 -4.40 -19.56
C GLY A 151 -2.28 -4.66 -19.36
N GLY A 152 -2.66 -5.56 -18.46
CA GLY A 152 -4.03 -5.84 -18.04
C GLY A 152 -4.46 -5.10 -16.77
N LEU A 153 -5.63 -5.49 -16.25
CA LEU A 153 -6.15 -5.07 -14.95
C LEU A 153 -6.46 -6.31 -14.09
N ARG A 154 -5.96 -6.34 -12.85
CA ARG A 154 -6.35 -7.33 -11.82
C ARG A 154 -7.33 -6.68 -10.84
N HIS A 155 -8.51 -7.25 -10.69
CA HIS A 155 -9.57 -6.71 -9.82
C HIS A 155 -9.11 -6.62 -8.35
N ARG A 156 -9.34 -5.46 -7.71
CA ARG A 156 -9.27 -5.30 -6.24
C ARG A 156 -10.65 -5.25 -5.61
N VAL A 157 -11.51 -4.33 -6.07
CA VAL A 157 -12.82 -4.04 -5.46
C VAL A 157 -13.83 -3.71 -6.55
N TRP A 158 -15.06 -4.21 -6.42
CA TRP A 158 -16.23 -3.72 -7.14
C TRP A 158 -17.39 -3.66 -6.15
N VAL A 159 -17.77 -2.45 -5.73
CA VAL A 159 -18.84 -2.27 -4.73
C VAL A 159 -19.84 -1.20 -5.16
N LYS A 160 -21.05 -1.32 -4.62
CA LYS A 160 -22.03 -0.24 -4.56
C LYS A 160 -21.83 0.57 -3.28
N LEU A 161 -22.09 1.87 -3.33
CA LEU A 161 -21.97 2.82 -2.22
C LEU A 161 -23.35 3.28 -1.68
N ASP A 162 -24.43 2.71 -2.21
CA ASP A 162 -25.82 2.96 -1.80
C ASP A 162 -26.44 1.80 -0.98
N THR A 163 -25.60 0.90 -0.46
CA THR A 163 -26.02 -0.26 0.36
C THR A 163 -26.27 0.12 1.81
N GLU A 164 -27.26 -0.51 2.44
CA GLU A 164 -27.52 -0.37 3.89
C GLU A 164 -26.38 -0.92 4.74
N GLN A 165 -25.83 -2.08 4.34
CA GLN A 165 -24.68 -2.71 4.97
C GLN A 165 -23.38 -2.22 4.33
N ALA A 166 -22.33 -2.11 5.16
CA ALA A 166 -21.03 -1.61 4.75
C ALA A 166 -20.27 -2.66 3.92
N PRO A 167 -19.84 -2.37 2.67
CA PRO A 167 -19.07 -3.32 1.87
C PRO A 167 -17.66 -3.53 2.43
N GLU A 168 -17.40 -4.68 3.04
CA GLU A 168 -16.11 -4.97 3.69
C GLU A 168 -14.93 -5.04 2.73
N ASP A 169 -15.18 -5.33 1.45
CA ASP A 169 -14.16 -5.36 0.39
C ASP A 169 -13.47 -3.99 0.19
N LEU A 170 -14.09 -2.90 0.66
CA LEU A 170 -13.43 -1.58 0.75
C LEU A 170 -12.14 -1.61 1.58
N TRP A 171 -11.93 -2.62 2.43
CA TRP A 171 -10.64 -2.91 3.07
C TRP A 171 -9.47 -2.84 2.10
N TRP A 172 -9.60 -3.37 0.88
CA TRP A 172 -8.52 -3.41 -0.11
C TRP A 172 -8.09 -2.04 -0.63
N LEU A 173 -8.88 -0.99 -0.36
CA LEU A 173 -8.57 0.41 -0.67
C LEU A 173 -8.33 1.25 0.59
N SER A 174 -8.39 0.65 1.78
CA SER A 174 -7.94 1.30 3.02
C SER A 174 -6.44 1.53 3.02
N LEU A 175 -6.01 2.47 3.85
CA LEU A 175 -4.61 2.73 4.17
C LEU A 175 -3.81 1.45 4.53
N HIS A 176 -4.48 0.41 5.02
CA HIS A 176 -3.83 -0.86 5.40
C HIS A 176 -3.98 -2.02 4.40
N GLY A 177 -4.92 -1.92 3.46
CA GLY A 177 -5.14 -2.91 2.41
C GLY A 177 -4.49 -2.58 1.07
N ILE A 178 -4.34 -1.30 0.72
CA ILE A 178 -3.89 -0.87 -0.62
C ILE A 178 -2.49 -1.41 -1.01
N TYR A 179 -1.57 -1.59 -0.05
CA TYR A 179 -0.23 -2.13 -0.30
C TYR A 179 -0.19 -3.65 -0.47
N ARG A 180 -1.32 -4.34 -0.22
CA ARG A 180 -1.37 -5.80 -0.27
C ARG A 180 -1.65 -6.23 -1.70
N PRO A 181 -0.99 -7.29 -2.21
CA PRO A 181 -1.48 -7.96 -3.42
C PRO A 181 -2.88 -8.48 -3.10
N CYS A 182 -3.87 -8.11 -3.92
CA CYS A 182 -5.17 -8.77 -3.88
C CYS A 182 -4.98 -10.18 -4.44
N PRO A 183 -5.40 -11.25 -3.74
CA PRO A 183 -5.25 -12.60 -4.26
C PRO A 183 -6.11 -12.77 -5.52
N ASP A 184 -5.52 -13.31 -6.59
CA ASP A 184 -6.29 -13.98 -7.62
C ASP A 184 -6.92 -15.24 -6.99
N LEU A 185 -8.11 -15.63 -7.46
CA LEU A 185 -8.90 -16.72 -6.87
C LEU A 185 -8.37 -18.13 -7.29
N THR A 186 -7.14 -18.46 -6.87
CA THR A 186 -6.50 -19.79 -7.06
C THR A 186 -5.43 -20.07 -5.98
N VAL A 187 -5.23 -21.37 -5.65
CA VAL A 187 -4.72 -21.89 -4.35
C VAL A 187 -3.90 -23.17 -4.62
N GLU A 188 -2.76 -23.53 -3.99
CA GLU A 188 -1.88 -22.95 -2.95
C GLU A 188 -0.41 -23.45 -3.14
N LEU A 189 0.56 -23.02 -2.30
CA LEU A 189 1.53 -23.95 -1.69
C LEU A 189 2.19 -23.42 -0.38
N GLY A 190 2.17 -24.22 0.70
CA GLY A 190 3.01 -24.09 1.91
C GLY A 190 4.45 -24.64 1.77
N THR A 191 5.31 -24.73 2.81
CA THR A 191 5.09 -24.61 4.28
C THR A 191 6.41 -24.43 5.09
N LEU A 192 6.34 -23.78 6.28
CA LEU A 192 7.18 -23.96 7.53
C LEU A 192 8.66 -23.40 7.59
N PRO A 193 9.44 -23.49 8.72
CA PRO A 193 9.27 -22.66 9.95
C PRO A 193 10.57 -22.15 10.69
N SER A 194 10.36 -21.42 11.80
CA SER A 194 11.23 -21.22 13.01
C SER A 194 12.54 -20.37 12.99
N TRP A 195 12.96 -19.98 14.20
CA TRP A 195 14.12 -19.12 14.57
C TRP A 195 15.27 -19.92 15.23
N GLY A 196 16.48 -19.33 15.27
CA GLY A 196 17.62 -19.76 16.10
C GLY A 196 18.81 -18.80 16.02
N ASP A 197 19.41 -18.47 17.17
CA ASP A 197 20.64 -17.65 17.35
C ASP A 197 21.91 -18.50 17.07
N THR A 198 23.18 -18.07 17.18
CA THR A 198 23.89 -16.97 17.89
C THR A 198 25.25 -16.74 17.18
N LEU A 199 25.95 -15.62 17.42
CA LEU A 199 27.42 -15.63 17.60
C LEU A 199 27.90 -14.33 18.29
N THR A 200 28.95 -14.44 19.10
CA THR A 200 29.52 -13.38 19.95
C THR A 200 30.89 -12.92 19.46
N ALA A 201 31.20 -11.63 19.65
CA ALA A 201 32.57 -11.11 19.79
C ALA A 201 32.55 -9.74 20.49
N SER A 202 33.50 -9.52 21.40
CA SER A 202 33.83 -8.27 22.12
C SER A 202 35.17 -7.72 21.61
N ALA A 203 35.62 -6.48 21.86
CA ALA A 203 35.01 -5.20 22.23
C ALA A 203 36.10 -4.11 22.10
N ALA A 204 35.74 -2.84 21.93
CA ALA A 204 36.60 -1.68 22.23
C ALA A 204 35.75 -0.41 22.41
N ASP A 205 36.15 0.48 23.32
CA ASP A 205 35.35 1.61 23.81
C ASP A 205 35.00 2.69 22.77
N ALA A 206 33.70 2.95 22.68
CA ALA A 206 33.16 4.28 22.96
C ALA A 206 31.81 4.10 23.69
N CYS A 207 31.37 5.08 24.48
CA CYS A 207 30.02 5.08 25.06
C CYS A 207 28.94 5.37 24.00
N GLU A 208 28.81 4.50 23.00
CA GLU A 208 27.69 4.52 22.07
C GLU A 208 26.42 4.01 22.75
N ILE A 209 25.37 4.81 22.69
CA ILE A 209 24.02 4.37 23.05
C ILE A 209 23.64 3.25 22.08
N LEU A 210 23.28 2.07 22.59
CA LEU A 210 22.82 0.96 21.77
C LEU A 210 21.29 0.85 21.83
N HIS A 211 20.66 0.53 20.69
CA HIS A 211 19.21 0.34 20.65
C HIS A 211 18.80 -0.90 21.47
N PRO A 212 17.95 -0.77 22.52
CA PRO A 212 17.74 -1.80 23.54
C PRO A 212 17.20 -3.13 22.98
N LYS A 213 16.37 -3.09 21.92
CA LYS A 213 15.84 -4.30 21.24
C LYS A 213 16.82 -4.97 20.27
N TYR A 214 17.76 -4.22 19.70
CA TYR A 214 18.53 -4.66 18.53
C TYR A 214 20.03 -4.82 18.81
N ALA A 215 20.54 -4.24 19.91
CA ALA A 215 21.95 -4.19 20.28
C ALA A 215 22.85 -3.64 19.16
N LEU A 216 22.39 -2.59 18.49
CA LEU A 216 23.10 -1.89 17.40
C LEU A 216 23.18 -0.38 17.69
N GLY A 217 24.27 0.25 17.25
CA GLY A 217 24.45 1.70 17.27
C GLY A 217 23.60 2.43 16.23
N MET A 218 23.50 3.75 16.35
CA MET A 218 22.63 4.62 15.52
C MET A 218 22.91 4.48 14.01
N GLN A 219 24.18 4.31 13.64
CA GLN A 219 24.69 4.15 12.28
C GLN A 219 24.09 2.95 11.55
N CYS A 220 23.57 1.95 12.26
CA CYS A 220 22.96 0.77 11.66
C CYS A 220 21.49 0.98 11.23
N PHE A 221 20.89 2.14 11.51
CA PHE A 221 19.47 2.45 11.30
C PHE A 221 19.27 3.41 10.12
N ALA A 222 18.25 3.17 9.29
CA ALA A 222 18.02 4.00 8.11
C ALA A 222 17.42 5.38 8.46
N TYR A 223 16.76 5.50 9.62
CA TYR A 223 16.27 6.76 10.18
C TYR A 223 16.61 6.86 11.67
N VAL A 224 17.12 8.02 12.08
CA VAL A 224 17.44 8.39 13.47
C VAL A 224 16.92 9.82 13.65
N GLY A 225 15.84 10.00 14.41
CA GLY A 225 15.27 11.32 14.68
C GLY A 225 16.07 12.10 15.73
N ALA A 226 16.37 11.45 16.87
CA ALA A 226 17.16 12.01 17.95
C ALA A 226 18.24 11.01 18.39
N ALA A 227 19.51 11.40 18.32
CA ALA A 227 20.66 10.53 18.63
C ALA A 227 20.75 10.11 20.11
N ASN A 228 19.96 10.69 21.00
CA ASN A 228 19.85 10.32 22.42
C ASN A 228 18.53 9.60 22.78
N ASP A 229 17.59 9.44 21.84
CA ASP A 229 16.36 8.67 22.06
C ASP A 229 16.23 7.53 21.06
N THR A 230 16.63 6.34 21.49
CA THR A 230 16.57 5.10 20.70
C THR A 230 15.18 4.75 20.19
N ARG A 231 14.09 5.27 20.79
CA ARG A 231 12.72 5.07 20.30
C ARG A 231 12.50 5.73 18.93
N THR A 232 13.28 6.76 18.60
CA THR A 232 13.23 7.44 17.31
C THR A 232 14.02 6.71 16.21
N TRP A 233 14.83 5.71 16.56
CA TRP A 233 15.66 4.99 15.59
C TRP A 233 14.83 3.89 14.95
N LYS A 234 14.68 3.94 13.63
CA LYS A 234 13.82 3.03 12.87
C LYS A 234 14.61 2.33 11.78
N LEU A 235 14.16 1.13 11.43
CA LEU A 235 14.61 0.39 10.25
C LEU A 235 16.12 0.03 10.30
N PRO A 236 16.55 -0.87 11.22
CA PRO A 236 17.92 -1.38 11.21
C PRO A 236 18.20 -2.14 9.91
N TYR A 237 19.30 -1.82 9.24
CA TYR A 237 19.64 -2.35 7.91
C TYR A 237 21.13 -2.63 7.68
N LEU A 238 22.01 -2.26 8.61
CA LEU A 238 23.43 -2.65 8.62
C LEU A 238 23.73 -3.62 9.78
N LEU A 239 24.85 -4.33 9.68
CA LEU A 239 25.45 -5.09 10.77
C LEU A 239 26.08 -4.15 11.82
N ALA A 240 26.59 -4.73 12.91
CA ALA A 240 27.19 -3.97 14.02
C ALA A 240 28.46 -3.19 13.63
N ASP A 241 29.05 -3.46 12.47
CA ASP A 241 30.15 -2.67 11.90
C ASP A 241 29.71 -1.29 11.37
N GLY A 242 28.40 -1.03 11.27
CA GLY A 242 27.86 0.23 10.75
C GLY A 242 28.13 0.47 9.26
N ILE A 243 28.57 -0.54 8.51
CA ILE A 243 28.99 -0.42 7.11
C ILE A 243 28.38 -1.52 6.24
N THR A 244 28.38 -2.77 6.71
CA THR A 244 27.94 -3.92 5.91
C THR A 244 26.41 -4.07 5.95
N PRO A 245 25.70 -4.11 4.81
CA PRO A 245 24.25 -4.30 4.80
C PRO A 245 23.79 -5.64 5.38
N ASP A 246 22.91 -5.59 6.39
CA ASP A 246 22.26 -6.76 6.98
C ASP A 246 21.21 -7.31 6.00
N THR A 247 21.62 -8.32 5.23
CA THR A 247 20.78 -9.04 4.27
C THR A 247 19.49 -9.65 4.86
N ARG A 248 19.41 -9.88 6.19
CA ARG A 248 18.24 -10.45 6.88
C ARG A 248 17.23 -9.38 7.32
N ARG A 249 17.69 -8.14 7.53
CA ARG A 249 16.86 -7.01 8.00
C ARG A 249 16.53 -6.01 6.89
N LEU A 250 17.43 -5.77 5.94
CA LEU A 250 17.26 -4.80 4.84
C LEU A 250 15.95 -4.96 4.03
N PRO A 251 15.52 -6.17 3.60
CA PRO A 251 14.22 -6.32 2.93
C PRO A 251 13.03 -5.87 3.79
N LYS A 252 13.09 -6.13 5.10
CA LYS A 252 12.04 -5.77 6.06
C LYS A 252 12.06 -4.26 6.35
N ALA A 253 13.24 -3.66 6.40
CA ALA A 253 13.41 -2.22 6.54
C ALA A 253 12.71 -1.46 5.40
N ILE A 254 12.94 -1.90 4.16
CA ILE A 254 12.26 -1.39 2.96
C ILE A 254 10.74 -1.63 3.03
N GLN A 255 10.34 -2.87 3.33
CA GLN A 255 8.92 -3.24 3.42
C GLN A 255 8.16 -2.49 4.51
N CYS A 256 8.80 -2.00 5.57
CA CYS A 256 8.15 -1.17 6.59
C CYS A 256 7.85 0.27 6.12
N ILE A 257 8.48 0.75 5.04
CA ILE A 257 8.16 2.04 4.40
C ILE A 257 7.14 1.83 3.28
N LEU A 258 7.43 0.89 2.38
CA LEU A 258 6.66 0.71 1.14
C LEU A 258 5.37 -0.07 1.34
N SER A 259 5.30 -0.88 2.40
CA SER A 259 4.14 -1.70 2.79
C SER A 259 3.89 -1.61 4.31
N ASN A 260 2.88 -2.32 4.80
CA ASN A 260 2.63 -2.48 6.24
C ASN A 260 3.14 -3.85 6.72
N TYR A 261 4.45 -3.98 6.91
CA TYR A 261 5.05 -5.23 7.42
C TYR A 261 4.40 -5.65 8.75
N ARG A 262 3.77 -6.83 8.76
CA ARG A 262 2.97 -7.35 9.89
C ARG A 262 1.83 -6.41 10.39
N GLY A 263 1.40 -5.45 9.57
CA GLY A 263 0.30 -4.54 9.90
C GLY A 263 0.67 -3.34 10.77
N ALA A 264 1.96 -3.09 11.03
CA ALA A 264 2.43 -1.85 11.64
C ALA A 264 2.95 -0.88 10.55
N ARG A 265 2.62 0.42 10.68
CA ARG A 265 3.33 1.49 9.96
C ARG A 265 4.61 1.83 10.73
N VAL A 266 5.66 2.20 10.01
CA VAL A 266 6.80 2.90 10.63
C VAL A 266 6.43 4.37 10.84
N ASP A 267 6.81 4.89 12.00
CA ASP A 267 6.64 6.29 12.37
C ASP A 267 7.92 7.06 11.98
N ILE A 268 7.88 7.72 10.82
CA ILE A 268 8.96 8.52 10.22
C ILE A 268 8.30 9.77 9.59
N PRO A 269 8.85 10.99 9.77
CA PRO A 269 8.33 12.20 9.13
C PRO A 269 8.30 12.09 7.59
N PRO A 270 7.19 12.42 6.90
CA PRO A 270 7.07 12.20 5.45
C PRO A 270 8.12 12.91 4.58
N ASP A 271 8.65 14.02 5.07
CA ASP A 271 9.65 14.89 4.44
C ASP A 271 11.07 14.31 4.40
N VAL A 272 11.36 13.24 5.15
CA VAL A 272 12.66 12.54 5.12
C VAL A 272 12.56 11.11 4.58
N VAL A 273 11.37 10.64 4.20
CA VAL A 273 11.16 9.24 3.78
C VAL A 273 11.90 8.91 2.47
N ASP A 274 12.00 9.87 1.56
CA ASP A 274 12.73 9.70 0.30
C ASP A 274 14.23 9.53 0.53
N GLU A 275 14.86 10.33 1.40
CA GLU A 275 16.26 10.15 1.81
C GLU A 275 16.50 8.81 2.49
N VAL A 276 15.58 8.39 3.38
CA VAL A 276 15.64 7.09 4.05
C VAL A 276 15.54 5.96 3.02
N LEU A 277 14.68 6.09 2.01
CA LEU A 277 14.57 5.11 0.94
C LEU A 277 15.81 5.09 0.03
N VAL A 278 16.41 6.24 -0.29
CA VAL A 278 17.69 6.33 -1.01
C VAL A 278 18.81 5.64 -0.21
N ARG A 279 18.87 5.85 1.11
CA ARG A 279 19.84 5.21 2.01
C ARG A 279 19.69 3.68 2.01
N LEU A 280 18.45 3.18 2.08
CA LEU A 280 18.16 1.74 1.95
C LEU A 280 18.51 1.22 0.53
N GLY A 281 18.17 1.98 -0.52
CA GLY A 281 18.49 1.65 -1.91
C GLY A 281 19.99 1.51 -2.15
N LYS A 282 20.81 2.42 -1.62
CA LYS A 282 22.28 2.33 -1.66
C LYS A 282 22.77 1.03 -1.00
N ALA A 283 22.17 0.61 0.11
CA ALA A 283 22.51 -0.66 0.76
C ALA A 283 22.18 -1.89 -0.12
N VAL A 284 21.06 -1.87 -0.84
CA VAL A 284 20.71 -2.91 -1.82
C VAL A 284 21.70 -2.92 -3.00
N ALA A 285 22.11 -1.74 -3.45
CA ALA A 285 23.07 -1.57 -4.54
C ALA A 285 24.49 -2.05 -4.19
N MET A 286 24.93 -1.82 -2.94
CA MET A 286 26.18 -2.37 -2.40
C MET A 286 26.18 -3.91 -2.42
N LEU A 287 25.04 -4.53 -2.11
CA LEU A 287 24.87 -5.99 -2.21
C LEU A 287 24.75 -6.50 -3.66
N ARG A 288 24.71 -5.61 -4.66
CA ARG A 288 24.42 -5.88 -6.08
C ARG A 288 23.05 -6.52 -6.35
N LYS A 289 22.05 -6.23 -5.50
CA LYS A 289 20.71 -6.86 -5.56
C LYS A 289 19.60 -5.97 -6.13
N MET A 290 19.93 -4.78 -6.65
CA MET A 290 18.94 -3.95 -7.33
C MET A 290 18.51 -4.58 -8.67
N PRO A 291 17.29 -4.35 -9.15
CA PRO A 291 16.82 -4.88 -10.44
C PRO A 291 17.75 -4.60 -11.63
N CYS A 292 18.35 -3.40 -11.68
CA CYS A 292 19.32 -3.01 -12.71
C CYS A 292 20.68 -3.75 -12.62
N GLN A 293 20.95 -4.47 -11.53
CA GLN A 293 22.17 -5.26 -11.31
C GLN A 293 21.89 -6.77 -11.30
N GLN A 294 20.69 -7.20 -10.91
CA GLN A 294 20.26 -8.59 -10.77
C GLN A 294 18.82 -8.75 -11.27
N ALA A 295 18.65 -9.42 -12.42
CA ALA A 295 17.31 -9.66 -13.00
C ALA A 295 16.37 -10.42 -12.05
N ALA A 296 16.89 -11.40 -11.31
CA ALA A 296 16.18 -12.12 -10.26
C ALA A 296 16.24 -11.40 -8.90
N ALA A 297 16.04 -10.07 -8.88
CA ALA A 297 15.93 -9.30 -7.63
C ALA A 297 14.68 -9.73 -6.82
N ALA A 298 14.79 -9.69 -5.49
CA ALA A 298 13.66 -9.97 -4.60
C ALA A 298 12.62 -8.83 -4.65
N ASP A 299 11.35 -9.14 -4.36
CA ASP A 299 10.25 -8.20 -4.56
C ASP A 299 10.40 -6.88 -3.78
N ALA A 300 10.88 -6.93 -2.53
CA ALA A 300 11.19 -5.72 -1.76
C ALA A 300 12.19 -4.78 -2.47
N TYR A 301 13.14 -5.33 -3.25
CA TYR A 301 14.10 -4.52 -4.02
C TYR A 301 13.52 -3.99 -5.33
N ARG A 302 12.53 -4.69 -5.91
CA ARG A 302 11.73 -4.19 -7.04
C ARG A 302 10.82 -3.06 -6.60
N GLU A 303 10.14 -3.23 -5.46
CA GLU A 303 9.34 -2.18 -4.79
C GLU A 303 10.20 -0.93 -4.52
N ALA A 304 11.40 -1.09 -3.94
CA ALA A 304 12.32 0.02 -3.71
C ALA A 304 12.74 0.74 -5.00
N HIS A 305 13.06 0.00 -6.05
CA HIS A 305 13.40 0.58 -7.35
C HIS A 305 12.23 1.39 -7.93
N GLN A 306 11.03 0.82 -7.96
CA GLN A 306 9.82 1.49 -8.47
C GLN A 306 9.47 2.75 -7.65
N ALA A 307 9.60 2.67 -6.33
CA ALA A 307 9.34 3.79 -5.43
C ALA A 307 10.37 4.92 -5.59
N LEU A 308 11.65 4.59 -5.76
CA LEU A 308 12.71 5.57 -6.05
C LEU A 308 12.56 6.18 -7.46
N GLU A 309 12.09 5.41 -8.43
CA GLU A 309 11.77 5.89 -9.77
C GLU A 309 10.55 6.83 -9.77
N GLN A 310 9.52 6.53 -8.96
CA GLN A 310 8.36 7.42 -8.77
C GLN A 310 8.75 8.76 -8.13
N LEU A 311 9.73 8.76 -7.23
CA LEU A 311 10.26 9.97 -6.57
C LEU A 311 11.30 10.74 -7.42
N ASP A 312 11.69 10.22 -8.59
CA ASP A 312 12.82 10.71 -9.40
C ASP A 312 14.18 10.71 -8.65
N ARG A 313 14.32 9.83 -7.66
CA ARG A 313 15.53 9.65 -6.81
C ARG A 313 16.34 8.38 -7.16
N LEU A 314 16.01 7.68 -8.24
CA LEU A 314 16.67 6.42 -8.61
C LEU A 314 18.15 6.61 -8.98
N SER A 315 18.47 7.74 -9.61
CA SER A 315 19.84 8.17 -9.95
C SER A 315 20.75 8.30 -8.71
N ASP A 316 20.21 8.75 -7.57
CA ASP A 316 20.96 8.93 -6.32
C ASP A 316 21.52 7.63 -5.75
N VAL A 317 20.95 6.47 -6.13
CA VAL A 317 21.48 5.15 -5.75
C VAL A 317 22.81 4.85 -6.47
N GLY A 318 23.04 5.46 -7.63
CA GLY A 318 24.30 5.37 -8.38
C GLY A 318 24.52 4.07 -9.16
N CYS A 319 23.69 3.04 -8.98
CA CYS A 319 23.82 1.76 -9.70
C CYS A 319 22.89 1.59 -10.90
N CYS A 320 21.77 2.32 -10.94
CA CYS A 320 20.84 2.31 -12.06
C CYS A 320 21.00 3.63 -12.82
N ARG A 321 21.28 3.56 -14.12
CA ARG A 321 21.18 4.73 -15.00
C ARG A 321 19.70 4.97 -15.37
N PRO A 322 19.29 6.23 -15.56
CA PRO A 322 17.96 6.56 -16.09
C PRO A 322 17.79 6.05 -17.53
#